data_AF-A0A061FFQ1-F1
#
_entry.id   AF-A0A061FFQ1-F1
#
_cell.length_a   1.000
_cell.length_b   1.000
_cell.length_c   1.000
_cell.angle_alpha   90.00
_cell.angle_beta   90.00
_cell.angle_gamma   90.00
#
_symmetry.space_group_name_H-M   'P 1'
#
loop_
_entity.id
_entity.type
_entity.pdbx_description
1 polymer ?
#
loop_
_entity_poly.entity_id
_entity_poly.type
_entity_poly.pdbx_seq_one_letter_code
_entity_poly.pdbx_strand_id
1 'polypeptide(L)'
;MVFGQVVIGPPGSGKTTYCNGMSQFLKLIGRKVAVINLDAANDMLPYECAINIEDLIKLSDVMTEHSLGPNGGLVYCMDYLEKNIDWLQSRLEPLLKDHYLLFDFPGQVELFFLHSNAKNVVMKLIKKLNLRLTAVHLVDAHLCSDPGKYVSALLLSLSTMLHLELPHINVLSKIDLIESYGKLAFNLDFYTDVQDLSYLQHHLDQDPRSAKYRKLTKELCDVIEDFSIVNFTTLDIQQDKESVGNLVKLIDRSNGYIFAGIDASAVEFSKIAVRQVDWDYYRSCSGAREVHEG
;
A
#
# COMPACT_ATOMS: atom_id res chain seq x y z
N MET A 1 22.41 -6.87 -1.25
CA MET A 1 20.98 -7.03 -1.61
C MET A 1 20.32 -5.69 -1.42
N VAL A 2 19.41 -5.32 -2.32
CA VAL A 2 18.76 -4.00 -2.31
C VAL A 2 17.29 -4.17 -1.99
N PHE A 3 16.76 -3.31 -1.13
CA PHE A 3 15.40 -3.39 -0.63
C PHE A 3 14.60 -2.17 -1.06
N GLY A 4 13.29 -2.34 -1.21
CA GLY A 4 12.43 -1.24 -1.61
C GLY A 4 10.95 -1.50 -1.45
N GLN A 5 10.17 -0.46 -1.77
CA GLN A 5 8.72 -0.47 -1.75
C GLN A 5 8.18 -0.11 -3.12
N VAL A 6 7.15 -0.84 -3.54
CA VAL A 6 6.35 -0.51 -4.72
C VAL A 6 5.03 0.07 -4.21
N VAL A 7 4.88 1.39 -4.31
CA VAL A 7 3.73 2.11 -3.76
C VAL A 7 2.65 2.20 -4.82
N ILE A 8 1.49 1.60 -4.51
CA ILE A 8 0.38 1.41 -5.45
C ILE A 8 -0.95 1.75 -4.78
N GLY A 9 -2.00 1.84 -5.58
CA GLY A 9 -3.36 2.10 -5.11
C GLY A 9 -4.10 3.12 -5.98
N PRO A 10 -5.42 3.22 -5.80
CA PRO A 10 -6.29 4.04 -6.64
C PRO A 10 -5.92 5.53 -6.64
N PRO A 11 -6.46 6.30 -7.61
CA PRO A 11 -6.26 7.75 -7.63
C PRO A 11 -6.78 8.37 -6.34
N GLY A 12 -6.03 9.33 -5.79
CA GLY A 12 -6.41 10.00 -4.55
C GLY A 12 -6.10 9.24 -3.26
N SER A 13 -5.62 7.99 -3.29
CA SER A 13 -5.27 7.24 -2.06
C SER A 13 -4.06 7.79 -1.29
N GLY A 14 -3.31 8.74 -1.87
CA GLY A 14 -2.21 9.42 -1.20
C GLY A 14 -0.81 8.85 -1.46
N LYS A 15 -0.58 8.12 -2.57
CA LYS A 15 0.72 7.52 -2.93
C LYS A 15 1.89 8.50 -2.93
N THR A 16 1.77 9.63 -3.62
CA THR A 16 2.83 10.64 -3.67
C THR A 16 3.08 11.29 -2.30
N THR A 17 2.02 11.52 -1.52
CA THR A 17 2.11 12.01 -0.13
C THR A 17 2.83 10.99 0.76
N TYR A 18 2.50 9.70 0.59
CA TYR A 18 3.19 8.59 1.25
C TYR A 18 4.67 8.55 0.90
N CYS A 19 5.02 8.60 -0.39
CA CYS A 19 6.41 8.60 -0.84
C CYS A 19 7.19 9.77 -0.25
N ASN A 20 6.59 10.96 -0.18
CA ASN A 20 7.22 12.11 0.48
C ASN A 20 7.48 11.84 1.97
N GLY A 21 6.43 11.55 2.74
CA GLY A 21 6.53 11.35 4.19
C GLY A 21 7.42 10.17 4.56
N MET A 22 7.30 9.05 3.84
CA MET A 22 8.11 7.86 4.03
C MET A 22 9.59 8.14 3.72
N SER A 23 9.89 8.88 2.64
CA SER A 23 11.27 9.25 2.33
C SER A 23 11.91 10.10 3.43
N GLN A 24 11.15 11.04 4.01
CA GLN A 24 11.60 11.89 5.12
C GLN A 24 11.80 11.06 6.39
N PHE A 25 10.83 10.21 6.73
CA PHE A 25 10.91 9.33 7.90
C PHE A 25 12.12 8.40 7.84
N LEU A 26 12.33 7.73 6.69
CA LEU A 26 13.46 6.84 6.49
C LEU A 26 14.81 7.59 6.56
N LYS A 27 14.89 8.82 6.03
CA LYS A 27 16.07 9.69 6.18
C LYS A 27 16.33 10.05 7.65
N LEU A 28 15.28 10.35 8.43
CA LEU A 28 15.39 10.68 9.85
C LEU A 28 15.93 9.51 10.70
N ILE A 29 15.57 8.27 10.35
CA ILE A 29 16.13 7.07 10.99
C ILE A 29 17.48 6.64 10.41
N GLY A 30 18.12 7.47 9.58
CA GLY A 30 19.47 7.29 9.07
C GLY A 30 19.60 6.46 7.79
N ARG A 31 18.49 6.15 7.09
CA ARG A 31 18.55 5.42 5.80
C ARG A 31 18.73 6.40 4.65
N LYS A 32 19.61 6.07 3.70
CA LYS A 32 19.63 6.75 2.40
C LYS A 32 18.47 6.20 1.56
N VAL A 33 17.69 7.09 0.97
CA VAL A 33 16.49 6.73 0.19
C VAL A 33 16.54 7.40 -1.17
N ALA A 34 16.20 6.64 -2.20
CA ALA A 34 15.95 7.16 -3.53
C ALA A 34 14.48 6.96 -3.88
N VAL A 35 13.80 8.04 -4.26
CA VAL A 35 12.41 7.99 -4.74
C VAL A 35 12.42 7.98 -6.27
N ILE A 36 11.73 7.00 -6.85
CA ILE A 36 11.59 6.78 -8.28
C ILE A 36 10.13 7.06 -8.64
N ASN A 37 9.89 8.13 -9.41
CA ASN A 37 8.56 8.44 -9.92
C ASN A 37 8.33 7.71 -11.24
N LEU A 38 7.35 6.82 -11.26
CA LEU A 38 6.85 6.15 -12.46
C LEU A 38 5.47 6.66 -12.89
N ASP A 39 4.90 7.65 -12.19
CA ASP A 39 3.66 8.33 -12.60
C ASP A 39 3.95 9.49 -13.55
N ALA A 40 3.65 9.29 -14.83
CA ALA A 40 3.83 10.30 -15.88
C ALA A 40 2.75 11.40 -15.89
N ALA A 41 1.74 11.31 -15.01
CA ALA A 41 0.71 12.36 -14.86
C ALA A 41 0.98 13.30 -13.68
N ASN A 42 2.12 13.15 -12.99
CA ASN A 42 2.40 13.90 -11.76
C ASN A 42 3.28 15.12 -12.02
N ASP A 43 2.64 16.26 -12.32
CA ASP A 43 3.33 17.50 -12.72
C ASP A 43 4.12 18.17 -11.59
N MET A 44 3.76 17.94 -10.32
CA MET A 44 4.36 18.59 -9.16
C MET A 44 4.72 17.59 -8.06
N LEU A 45 5.97 17.13 -8.08
CA LEU A 45 6.51 16.20 -7.09
C LEU A 45 6.89 16.96 -5.80
N PRO A 46 6.33 16.61 -4.63
CA PRO A 46 6.63 17.24 -3.35
C PRO A 46 7.94 16.76 -2.70
N TYR A 47 8.75 15.98 -3.43
CA TYR A 47 9.99 15.37 -2.95
C TYR A 47 11.11 15.46 -3.99
N GLU A 48 12.35 15.26 -3.54
CA GLU A 48 13.50 15.11 -4.43
C GLU A 48 13.42 13.75 -5.15
N CYS A 49 13.10 13.81 -6.44
CA CYS A 49 12.97 12.63 -7.29
C CYS A 49 14.34 12.23 -7.85
N ALA A 50 14.79 11.00 -7.55
CA ALA A 50 16.07 10.49 -8.04
C ALA A 50 15.99 10.05 -9.51
N ILE A 51 14.84 9.50 -9.92
CA ILE A 51 14.55 9.06 -11.28
C ILE A 51 13.10 9.40 -11.57
N ASN A 52 12.86 10.20 -12.62
CA ASN A 52 11.52 10.54 -13.08
C ASN A 52 11.24 9.93 -14.46
N ILE A 53 10.12 9.23 -14.63
CA ILE A 53 9.70 8.67 -15.92
C ILE A 53 9.56 9.74 -17.02
N GLU A 54 9.28 10.99 -16.66
CA GLU A 54 9.19 12.10 -17.63
C GLU A 54 10.49 12.36 -18.40
N ASP A 55 11.65 11.96 -17.83
CA ASP A 55 12.95 12.03 -18.53
C ASP A 55 13.04 11.01 -19.68
N LEU A 56 12.18 9.99 -19.67
CA LEU A 56 12.05 8.99 -20.72
C LEU A 56 10.88 9.29 -21.65
N ILE A 57 9.70 9.58 -21.09
CA ILE A 57 8.46 9.79 -21.84
C ILE A 57 7.50 10.70 -21.08
N LYS A 58 6.97 11.71 -21.78
CA LYS A 58 5.99 12.65 -21.23
C LYS A 58 4.58 12.31 -21.67
N LEU A 59 3.64 12.34 -20.73
CA LEU A 59 2.23 12.05 -21.01
C LEU A 59 1.63 13.03 -22.02
N SER A 60 1.96 14.32 -21.93
CA SER A 60 1.49 15.36 -22.86
C SER A 60 1.84 15.07 -24.32
N ASP A 61 3.05 14.56 -24.54
CA ASP A 61 3.59 14.31 -25.87
C ASP A 61 2.90 13.07 -26.46
N VAL A 62 2.74 12.02 -25.65
CA VAL A 62 1.99 10.79 -26.00
C VAL A 62 0.55 11.08 -26.36
N MET A 63 -0.15 11.87 -25.55
CA MET A 63 -1.55 12.24 -25.80
C MET A 63 -1.69 12.98 -27.12
N THR A 64 -0.75 13.87 -27.43
CA THR A 64 -0.75 14.66 -28.67
C THR A 64 -0.43 13.81 -29.90
N GLU A 65 0.65 13.04 -29.84
CA GLU A 65 1.17 12.26 -30.97
C GLU A 65 0.25 11.09 -31.33
N HIS A 66 -0.30 10.40 -30.33
CA HIS A 66 -1.13 9.22 -30.54
C HIS A 66 -2.63 9.50 -30.46
N SER A 67 -3.04 10.76 -30.25
CA SER A 67 -4.46 11.15 -30.09
C SER A 67 -5.17 10.33 -29.00
N LEU A 68 -4.47 10.07 -27.88
CA LEU A 68 -4.97 9.29 -26.76
C LEU A 68 -5.50 10.19 -25.65
N GLY A 69 -6.52 9.71 -24.94
CA GLY A 69 -6.93 10.33 -23.67
C GLY A 69 -5.94 10.05 -22.53
N PRO A 70 -6.06 10.73 -21.37
CA PRO A 70 -5.11 10.63 -20.26
C PRO A 70 -4.83 9.19 -19.79
N ASN A 71 -5.88 8.38 -19.60
CA ASN A 71 -5.73 6.98 -19.16
C ASN A 71 -5.02 6.12 -20.22
N GLY A 72 -5.37 6.28 -21.50
CA GLY A 72 -4.69 5.58 -22.60
C GLY A 72 -3.23 6.00 -22.74
N GLY A 73 -2.94 7.29 -22.54
CA GLY A 73 -1.58 7.81 -22.52
C GLY A 73 -0.74 7.24 -21.37
N LEU A 74 -1.32 7.08 -20.17
CA LEU A 74 -0.63 6.46 -19.03
C LEU A 74 -0.30 4.98 -19.26
N VAL A 75 -1.22 4.22 -19.84
CA VAL A 75 -0.97 2.83 -20.25
C VAL A 75 0.19 2.79 -21.26
N TYR A 76 0.16 3.67 -22.26
CA TYR A 76 1.23 3.78 -23.25
C TYR A 76 2.58 4.15 -22.63
N CYS A 77 2.62 5.07 -21.67
CA CYS A 77 3.85 5.43 -20.95
C CYS A 77 4.45 4.22 -20.24
N MET A 78 3.62 3.40 -19.59
CA MET A 78 4.07 2.17 -18.94
C MET A 78 4.52 1.10 -19.94
N ASP A 79 3.84 0.94 -21.07
CA ASP A 79 4.29 0.06 -22.17
C ASP A 79 5.65 0.49 -22.74
N TYR A 80 5.84 1.81 -22.89
CA TYR A 80 7.09 2.37 -23.37
C TYR A 80 8.22 2.15 -22.37
N LEU A 81 7.96 2.35 -21.07
CA LEU A 81 8.89 2.01 -20.00
C LEU A 81 9.24 0.53 -20.00
N GLU A 82 8.26 -0.36 -20.18
CA GLU A 82 8.50 -1.80 -20.21
C GLU A 82 9.45 -2.20 -21.35
N LYS A 83 9.26 -1.61 -22.54
CA LYS A 83 10.11 -1.85 -23.72
C LYS A 83 11.51 -1.26 -23.54
N ASN A 84 11.62 -0.14 -22.83
CA ASN A 84 12.87 0.57 -22.56
C ASN A 84 13.38 0.35 -21.13
N ILE A 85 13.14 -0.84 -20.56
CA ILE A 85 13.46 -1.13 -19.16
C ILE A 85 14.96 -0.98 -18.85
N ASP A 86 15.83 -1.13 -19.85
CA ASP A 86 17.28 -0.95 -19.72
C ASP A 86 17.64 0.50 -19.31
N TRP A 87 16.85 1.49 -19.74
CA TRP A 87 16.98 2.87 -19.28
C TRP A 87 16.81 2.95 -17.76
N LEU A 88 15.73 2.38 -17.22
CA LEU A 88 15.45 2.40 -15.78
C LEU A 88 16.52 1.61 -15.01
N GLN A 89 16.98 0.48 -15.54
CA GLN A 89 18.05 -0.31 -14.94
C GLN A 89 19.34 0.51 -14.81
N SER A 90 19.78 1.15 -15.90
CA SER A 90 21.01 1.97 -15.90
C SER A 90 20.96 3.14 -14.91
N ARG A 91 19.77 3.73 -14.72
CA ARG A 91 19.55 4.81 -13.75
C ARG A 91 19.53 4.30 -12.31
N LEU A 92 19.05 3.07 -12.09
CA LEU A 92 19.00 2.44 -10.78
C LEU A 92 20.36 1.93 -10.30
N GLU A 93 21.20 1.40 -11.19
CA GLU A 93 22.53 0.85 -10.88
C GLU A 93 23.38 1.67 -9.88
N PRO A 94 23.58 3.00 -10.07
CA PRO A 94 24.35 3.80 -9.11
C PRO A 94 23.69 3.93 -7.73
N LEU A 95 22.37 3.74 -7.63
CA LEU A 95 21.60 3.85 -6.39
C LEU A 95 21.59 2.55 -5.59
N LEU A 96 21.76 1.40 -6.26
CA LEU A 96 21.68 0.05 -5.68
C LEU A 96 22.64 -0.19 -4.50
N LYS A 97 23.75 0.54 -4.43
CA LYS A 97 24.80 0.26 -3.45
C LYS A 97 24.39 0.60 -2.00
N ASP A 98 23.76 1.75 -1.81
CA ASP A 98 23.53 2.32 -0.47
C ASP A 98 22.09 2.80 -0.24
N HIS A 99 21.19 2.74 -1.23
CA HIS A 99 19.86 3.33 -1.12
C HIS A 99 18.75 2.30 -0.94
N TYR A 100 17.80 2.65 -0.09
CA TYR A 100 16.48 2.06 -0.06
C TYR A 100 15.63 2.68 -1.18
N LEU A 101 14.94 1.86 -1.97
CA LEU A 101 14.22 2.32 -3.17
C LEU A 101 12.72 2.49 -2.86
N LEU A 102 12.15 3.65 -3.19
CA LEU A 102 10.69 3.89 -3.14
C LEU A 102 10.19 4.15 -4.55
N PHE A 103 9.35 3.26 -5.09
CA PHE A 103 8.74 3.43 -6.41
C PHE A 103 7.32 3.99 -6.25
N ASP A 104 7.09 5.22 -6.72
CA ASP A 104 5.75 5.82 -6.83
C ASP A 104 5.14 5.43 -8.18
N PHE A 105 4.13 4.57 -8.19
CA PHE A 105 3.48 4.14 -9.43
C PHE A 105 2.25 5.00 -9.77
N PRO A 106 1.83 5.04 -11.06
CA PRO A 106 0.63 5.74 -11.46
C PRO A 106 -0.61 5.25 -10.71
N GLY A 107 -1.55 6.16 -10.46
CA GLY A 107 -2.74 5.85 -9.68
C GLY A 107 -3.84 5.06 -10.39
N GLN A 108 -3.76 4.88 -11.71
CA GLN A 108 -4.79 4.17 -12.46
C GLN A 108 -4.78 2.69 -12.10
N VAL A 109 -5.88 2.21 -11.52
CA VAL A 109 -5.99 0.83 -11.03
C VAL A 109 -5.83 -0.18 -12.17
N GLU A 110 -6.31 0.17 -13.36
CA GLU A 110 -6.27 -0.63 -14.59
C GLU A 110 -4.86 -1.12 -14.93
N LEU A 111 -3.83 -0.34 -14.58
CA LEU A 111 -2.43 -0.68 -14.83
C LEU A 111 -1.94 -1.90 -14.02
N PHE A 112 -2.63 -2.24 -12.93
CA PHE A 112 -2.26 -3.32 -12.02
C PHE A 112 -3.12 -4.57 -12.18
N PHE A 113 -4.32 -4.47 -12.79
CA PHE A 113 -5.22 -5.63 -12.95
C PHE A 113 -5.60 -5.95 -14.41
N LEU A 114 -5.70 -4.97 -15.32
CA LEU A 114 -6.01 -5.23 -16.74
C LEU A 114 -4.74 -5.47 -17.55
N HIS A 115 -3.69 -4.74 -17.22
CA HIS A 115 -2.44 -4.72 -17.97
C HIS A 115 -1.33 -5.43 -17.20
N SER A 116 -0.56 -6.26 -17.88
CA SER A 116 0.58 -6.98 -17.27
C SER A 116 1.83 -6.10 -17.13
N ASN A 117 1.78 -4.86 -17.60
CA ASN A 117 2.93 -4.00 -17.85
C ASN A 117 3.64 -3.65 -16.54
N ALA A 118 2.88 -3.19 -15.53
CA ALA A 118 3.42 -2.85 -14.22
C ALA A 118 4.07 -4.07 -13.55
N LYS A 119 3.40 -5.23 -13.60
CA LYS A 119 3.94 -6.50 -13.11
C LYS A 119 5.24 -6.87 -13.83
N ASN A 120 5.26 -6.79 -15.16
CA ASN A 120 6.42 -7.15 -15.97
C ASN A 120 7.62 -6.26 -15.66
N VAL A 121 7.40 -4.94 -15.53
CA VAL A 121 8.44 -3.98 -15.10
C VAL A 121 9.01 -4.39 -13.75
N VAL A 122 8.16 -4.58 -12.74
CA VAL A 122 8.57 -4.99 -11.39
C VAL A 122 9.34 -6.31 -11.40
N MET A 123 8.83 -7.34 -12.08
CA MET A 123 9.45 -8.66 -12.15
C MET A 123 10.79 -8.64 -12.89
N LYS A 124 10.92 -7.84 -13.95
CA LYS A 124 12.20 -7.62 -14.64
C LYS A 124 13.22 -6.96 -13.72
N LEU A 125 12.82 -5.93 -12.96
CA LEU A 125 13.69 -5.26 -11.99
C LEU A 125 14.16 -6.22 -10.88
N ILE A 126 13.25 -7.01 -10.30
CA ILE A 126 13.58 -8.00 -9.28
C ILE A 126 14.58 -9.02 -9.82
N LYS A 127 14.33 -9.57 -11.01
CA LYS A 127 15.17 -10.62 -11.59
C LYS A 127 16.56 -10.12 -12.00
N LYS A 128 16.65 -8.92 -12.58
CA LYS A 128 17.90 -8.36 -13.11
C LYS A 128 18.76 -7.71 -12.04
N LEU A 129 18.15 -6.95 -11.13
CA LEU A 129 18.87 -6.16 -10.12
C LEU A 129 18.88 -6.82 -8.73
N ASN A 130 18.32 -8.03 -8.61
CA ASN A 130 18.22 -8.80 -7.36
C ASN A 130 17.59 -7.97 -6.21
N LEU A 131 16.49 -7.30 -6.53
CA LEU A 131 15.75 -6.46 -5.59
C LEU A 131 14.82 -7.30 -4.72
N ARG A 132 14.68 -6.90 -3.46
CA ARG A 132 13.68 -7.40 -2.50
C ARG A 132 12.62 -6.31 -2.32
N LEU A 133 11.50 -6.45 -3.00
CA LEU A 133 10.43 -5.44 -3.01
C LEU A 133 9.22 -5.92 -2.21
N THR A 134 8.53 -4.99 -1.58
CA THR A 134 7.19 -5.19 -1.00
C THR A 134 6.23 -4.17 -1.60
N ALA A 135 5.07 -4.64 -2.05
CA ALA A 135 4.01 -3.77 -2.52
C ALA A 135 3.29 -3.16 -1.32
N VAL A 136 3.20 -1.82 -1.30
CA VAL A 136 2.43 -1.06 -0.31
C VAL A 136 1.22 -0.51 -1.03
N HIS A 137 0.06 -1.09 -0.76
CA HIS A 137 -1.20 -0.75 -1.41
C HIS A 137 -2.02 0.18 -0.53
N LEU A 138 -2.06 1.46 -0.93
CA LEU A 138 -2.80 2.48 -0.20
C LEU A 138 -4.26 2.49 -0.64
N VAL A 139 -5.15 2.39 0.34
CA VAL A 139 -6.60 2.47 0.18
C VAL A 139 -7.10 3.62 1.06
N ASP A 140 -7.86 4.54 0.48
CA ASP A 140 -8.41 5.69 1.21
C ASP A 140 -9.44 5.23 2.26
N ALA A 141 -9.24 5.60 3.52
CA ALA A 141 -10.14 5.23 4.60
C ALA A 141 -11.57 5.77 4.43
N HIS A 142 -11.79 6.77 3.57
CA HIS A 142 -13.14 7.20 3.19
C HIS A 142 -13.97 6.04 2.62
N LEU A 143 -13.36 5.03 1.99
CA LEU A 143 -14.08 3.87 1.45
C LEU A 143 -14.73 3.02 2.55
N CYS A 144 -14.28 3.10 3.80
CA CYS A 144 -14.90 2.44 4.95
C CYS A 144 -16.24 3.07 5.37
N SER A 145 -16.53 4.31 4.92
CA SER A 145 -17.78 5.03 5.27
C SER A 145 -19.04 4.41 4.67
N ASP A 146 -18.90 3.63 3.59
CA ASP A 146 -20.02 2.95 2.93
C ASP A 146 -19.68 1.46 2.74
N PRO A 147 -20.54 0.53 3.16
CA PRO A 147 -20.30 -0.90 3.02
C PRO A 147 -20.03 -1.36 1.58
N GLY A 148 -20.73 -0.79 0.59
CA GLY A 148 -20.55 -1.16 -0.82
C GLY A 148 -19.21 -0.70 -1.37
N LYS A 149 -18.80 0.54 -1.03
CA LYS A 149 -17.46 1.05 -1.33
C LYS A 149 -16.37 0.21 -0.67
N TYR A 150 -16.58 -0.18 0.59
CA TYR A 150 -15.61 -0.99 1.33
C TYR A 150 -15.43 -2.38 0.70
N VAL A 151 -16.52 -3.12 0.41
CA VAL A 151 -16.44 -4.40 -0.31
C VAL A 151 -15.73 -4.26 -1.65
N SER A 152 -15.98 -3.17 -2.38
CA SER A 152 -15.28 -2.90 -3.64
C SER A 152 -13.76 -2.69 -3.44
N ALA A 153 -13.37 -2.02 -2.35
CA ALA A 153 -11.96 -1.83 -1.99
C ALA A 153 -11.28 -3.16 -1.59
N LEU A 154 -12.00 -4.05 -0.91
CA LEU A 154 -11.51 -5.38 -0.56
C LEU A 154 -11.25 -6.23 -1.81
N LEU A 155 -12.20 -6.26 -2.75
CA LEU A 155 -12.04 -6.99 -4.01
C LEU A 155 -10.92 -6.43 -4.86
N LEU A 156 -10.78 -5.10 -4.92
CA LEU A 156 -9.66 -4.46 -5.60
C LEU A 156 -8.33 -4.88 -4.98
N SER A 157 -8.23 -4.83 -3.65
CA SER A 157 -7.01 -5.21 -2.92
C SER A 157 -6.64 -6.67 -3.15
N LEU A 158 -7.61 -7.58 -3.06
CA LEU A 158 -7.41 -9.01 -3.33
C LEU A 158 -6.96 -9.23 -4.79
N SER A 159 -7.61 -8.59 -5.75
CA SER A 159 -7.25 -8.69 -7.16
C SER A 159 -5.82 -8.20 -7.42
N THR A 160 -5.45 -7.04 -6.86
CA THR A 160 -4.11 -6.47 -7.01
C THR A 160 -3.03 -7.36 -6.40
N MET A 161 -3.27 -7.97 -5.24
CA MET A 161 -2.37 -8.94 -4.63
C MET A 161 -2.09 -10.13 -5.56
N LEU A 162 -3.15 -10.72 -6.12
CA LEU A 162 -3.03 -11.89 -7.00
C LEU A 162 -2.29 -11.56 -8.30
N HIS A 163 -2.49 -10.37 -8.85
CA HIS A 163 -1.86 -9.98 -10.11
C HIS A 163 -0.37 -9.62 -9.95
N LEU A 164 0.01 -8.88 -8.89
CA LEU A 164 1.38 -8.38 -8.73
C LEU A 164 2.39 -9.42 -8.23
N GLU A 165 1.94 -10.49 -7.56
CA GLU A 165 2.81 -11.59 -7.07
C GLU A 165 3.99 -11.12 -6.19
N LEU A 166 3.82 -9.99 -5.48
CA LEU A 166 4.77 -9.49 -4.50
C LEU A 166 4.27 -9.73 -3.08
N PRO A 167 5.18 -9.80 -2.08
CA PRO A 167 4.80 -9.56 -0.70
C PRO A 167 4.04 -8.24 -0.62
N HIS A 168 2.82 -8.27 -0.07
CA HIS A 168 1.86 -7.17 -0.21
C HIS A 168 1.32 -6.76 1.15
N ILE A 169 1.31 -5.46 1.40
CA ILE A 169 0.76 -4.85 2.62
C ILE A 169 -0.31 -3.87 2.18
N ASN A 170 -1.56 -4.09 2.55
CA ASN A 170 -2.57 -3.05 2.38
C ASN A 170 -2.52 -2.08 3.54
N VAL A 171 -2.74 -0.82 3.21
CA VAL A 171 -2.68 0.28 4.15
C VAL A 171 -3.92 1.15 3.98
N LEU A 172 -4.68 1.34 5.05
CA LEU A 172 -5.71 2.36 5.11
C LEU A 172 -5.03 3.71 5.35
N SER A 173 -5.07 4.58 4.35
CA SER A 173 -4.52 5.93 4.42
C SER A 173 -5.57 6.94 4.86
N LYS A 174 -5.10 8.12 5.29
CA LYS A 174 -5.94 9.25 5.73
C LYS A 174 -6.87 8.91 6.90
N ILE A 175 -6.37 8.09 7.82
CA ILE A 175 -7.16 7.66 8.98
C ILE A 175 -7.54 8.85 9.88
N ASP A 176 -6.75 9.92 9.85
CA ASP A 176 -6.99 11.19 10.54
C ASP A 176 -8.31 11.86 10.08
N LEU A 177 -8.74 11.59 8.85
CA LEU A 177 -9.96 12.16 8.29
C LEU A 177 -11.20 11.31 8.58
N ILE A 178 -11.07 10.11 9.15
CA ILE A 178 -12.20 9.21 9.41
C ILE A 178 -13.25 9.86 10.29
N GLU A 179 -12.83 10.58 11.34
CA GLU A 179 -13.75 11.27 12.24
C GLU A 179 -14.58 12.35 11.51
N SER A 180 -14.02 12.94 10.46
CA SER A 180 -14.69 13.94 9.62
C SER A 180 -15.70 13.34 8.64
N TYR A 181 -15.58 12.05 8.31
CA TYR A 181 -16.47 11.35 7.38
C TYR A 181 -17.78 10.87 8.02
N GLY A 182 -17.90 11.00 9.36
CA GLY A 182 -19.07 10.60 10.13
C GLY A 182 -18.81 9.37 10.99
N LYS A 183 -19.87 8.86 11.65
CA LYS A 183 -19.76 7.64 12.45
C LYS A 183 -19.65 6.44 11.52
N LEU A 184 -18.49 5.76 11.54
CA LEU A 184 -18.35 4.44 10.96
C LEU A 184 -19.37 3.47 11.57
N ALA A 185 -19.82 2.49 10.79
CA ALA A 185 -20.74 1.46 11.27
C ALA A 185 -20.08 0.56 12.32
N PHE A 186 -18.77 0.36 12.22
CA PHE A 186 -17.97 -0.51 13.09
C PHE A 186 -16.69 0.22 13.57
N ASN A 187 -15.98 -0.38 14.53
CA ASN A 187 -14.67 0.08 14.95
C ASN A 187 -13.63 -0.12 13.84
N LEU A 188 -12.47 0.53 13.95
CA LEU A 188 -11.40 0.40 12.96
C LEU A 188 -10.87 -1.03 12.86
N ASP A 189 -10.84 -1.77 13.98
CA ASP A 189 -10.35 -3.15 14.00
C ASP A 189 -11.13 -4.05 13.04
N PHE A 190 -12.45 -3.84 12.93
CA PHE A 190 -13.29 -4.55 11.96
C PHE A 190 -12.81 -4.33 10.51
N TYR A 191 -12.49 -3.08 10.16
CA TYR A 191 -12.04 -2.72 8.82
C TYR A 191 -10.58 -3.11 8.56
N THR A 192 -9.76 -3.26 9.60
CA THR A 192 -8.36 -3.67 9.46
C THR A 192 -8.18 -5.18 9.42
N ASP A 193 -8.91 -5.90 10.27
CA ASP A 193 -8.79 -7.35 10.38
C ASP A 193 -9.57 -8.07 9.27
N VAL A 194 -10.60 -7.42 8.70
CA VAL A 194 -11.42 -7.96 7.60
C VAL A 194 -12.00 -9.33 7.99
N GLN A 195 -12.50 -9.43 9.22
CA GLN A 195 -13.13 -10.64 9.76
C GLN A 195 -14.62 -10.40 9.98
N ASP A 196 -15.43 -11.43 9.70
CA ASP A 196 -16.87 -11.44 9.91
C ASP A 196 -17.61 -10.32 9.13
N LEU A 197 -17.32 -10.22 7.84
CA LEU A 197 -17.98 -9.34 6.86
C LEU A 197 -19.50 -9.56 6.77
N SER A 198 -20.04 -10.61 7.42
CA SER A 198 -21.47 -10.82 7.58
C SER A 198 -22.18 -9.61 8.19
N TYR A 199 -21.52 -8.85 9.08
CA TYR A 199 -22.07 -7.62 9.67
C TYR A 199 -22.33 -6.52 8.64
N LEU A 200 -21.56 -6.45 7.56
CA LEU A 200 -21.80 -5.49 6.47
C LEU A 200 -23.11 -5.79 5.73
N GLN A 201 -23.52 -7.06 5.67
CA GLN A 201 -24.75 -7.47 5.00
C GLN A 201 -25.98 -6.84 5.67
N HIS A 202 -25.98 -6.73 7.00
CA HIS A 202 -27.07 -6.10 7.75
C HIS A 202 -27.23 -4.60 7.47
N HIS A 203 -26.12 -3.90 7.16
CA HIS A 203 -26.16 -2.49 6.79
C HIS A 203 -26.52 -2.29 5.30
N LEU A 204 -26.05 -3.17 4.42
CA LEU A 204 -26.41 -3.17 3.00
C LEU A 204 -27.91 -3.44 2.78
N ASP A 205 -28.54 -4.23 3.66
CA ASP A 205 -29.96 -4.55 3.63
C ASP A 205 -30.88 -3.32 3.82
N GLN A 206 -30.34 -2.19 4.31
CA GLN A 206 -31.12 -0.97 4.53
C GLN A 206 -31.35 -0.14 3.25
N ASP A 207 -30.58 -0.39 2.18
CA ASP A 207 -30.78 0.27 0.89
C ASP A 207 -31.62 -0.62 -0.06
N PRO A 208 -32.81 -0.15 -0.51
CA PRO A 208 -33.66 -0.85 -1.46
C PRO A 208 -32.96 -1.25 -2.78
N ARG A 209 -31.92 -0.51 -3.20
CA ARG A 209 -31.13 -0.83 -4.40
C ARG A 209 -30.19 -2.01 -4.18
N SER A 210 -29.63 -2.12 -2.97
CA SER A 210 -28.69 -3.17 -2.57
C SER A 210 -29.39 -4.50 -2.29
N ALA A 211 -30.67 -4.47 -1.91
CA ALA A 211 -31.48 -5.66 -1.65
C ALA A 211 -31.47 -6.67 -2.83
N LYS A 212 -31.45 -6.19 -4.08
CA LYS A 212 -31.38 -7.05 -5.28
C LYS A 212 -30.06 -7.82 -5.36
N TYR A 213 -28.96 -7.23 -4.90
CA TYR A 213 -27.61 -7.77 -5.03
C TYR A 213 -27.12 -8.50 -3.79
N ARG A 214 -27.96 -8.63 -2.76
CA ARG A 214 -27.62 -9.24 -1.47
C ARG A 214 -26.88 -10.57 -1.59
N LYS A 215 -27.41 -11.49 -2.40
CA LYS A 215 -26.79 -12.80 -2.58
C LYS A 215 -25.39 -12.67 -3.18
N LEU A 216 -25.23 -11.80 -4.18
CA LEU A 216 -23.92 -11.55 -4.79
C LEU A 216 -22.94 -10.96 -3.77
N THR A 217 -23.34 -9.95 -3.02
CA THR A 217 -22.46 -9.32 -2.03
C THR A 217 -22.04 -10.30 -0.93
N LYS A 218 -22.96 -11.18 -0.50
CA LYS A 218 -22.64 -12.26 0.42
C LYS A 218 -21.53 -13.17 -0.13
N GLU A 219 -21.74 -13.74 -1.32
CA GLU A 219 -20.75 -14.65 -1.92
C GLU A 219 -19.40 -13.95 -2.15
N LEU A 220 -19.40 -12.65 -2.46
CA LEU A 220 -18.15 -11.86 -2.56
C LEU A 220 -17.44 -11.70 -1.21
N CYS A 221 -18.17 -11.49 -0.13
CA CYS A 221 -17.61 -11.42 1.23
C CYS A 221 -17.05 -12.78 1.64
N ASP A 222 -17.82 -13.85 1.41
CA ASP A 222 -17.41 -15.22 1.71
C ASP A 222 -16.09 -15.57 0.98
N VAL A 223 -15.95 -15.18 -0.29
CA VAL A 223 -14.68 -15.34 -1.04
C VAL A 223 -13.52 -14.59 -0.39
N ILE A 224 -13.72 -13.35 0.05
CA ILE A 224 -12.65 -12.55 0.69
C ILE A 224 -12.20 -13.22 2.00
N GLU A 225 -13.15 -13.69 2.80
CA GLU A 225 -12.89 -14.38 4.06
C GLU A 225 -12.20 -15.74 3.85
N ASP A 226 -12.65 -16.54 2.88
CA ASP A 226 -12.10 -17.86 2.60
C ASP A 226 -10.60 -17.79 2.27
N PHE A 227 -10.17 -16.74 1.55
CA PHE A 227 -8.75 -16.53 1.30
C PHE A 227 -8.03 -16.02 2.56
N SER A 228 -8.65 -15.18 3.39
CA SER A 228 -8.05 -14.60 4.61
C SER A 228 -6.69 -13.92 4.37
N ILE A 229 -6.42 -13.47 3.13
CA ILE A 229 -5.15 -12.83 2.74
C ILE A 229 -5.23 -11.31 2.93
N VAL A 230 -6.43 -10.75 2.86
CA VAL A 230 -6.64 -9.30 2.94
C VAL A 230 -6.72 -8.87 4.39
N ASN A 231 -5.74 -8.08 4.81
CA ASN A 231 -5.79 -7.29 6.03
C ASN A 231 -5.26 -5.89 5.72
N PHE A 232 -5.52 -4.93 6.61
CA PHE A 232 -5.00 -3.58 6.50
C PHE A 232 -4.23 -3.19 7.75
N THR A 233 -3.18 -2.40 7.54
CA THR A 233 -2.57 -1.58 8.60
C THR A 233 -3.03 -0.15 8.45
N THR A 234 -3.21 0.57 9.55
CA THR A 234 -3.59 1.99 9.52
C THR A 234 -2.37 2.88 9.31
N LEU A 235 -2.57 3.99 8.61
CA LEU A 235 -1.52 4.98 8.40
C LEU A 235 -2.06 6.41 8.43
N ASP A 236 -1.49 7.21 9.33
CA ASP A 236 -1.47 8.66 9.24
C ASP A 236 -0.01 9.10 9.00
N ILE A 237 0.28 9.43 7.75
CA ILE A 237 1.62 9.84 7.31
C ILE A 237 2.02 11.23 7.81
N GLN A 238 1.04 12.08 8.19
CA GLN A 238 1.29 13.48 8.50
C GLN A 238 1.54 13.71 9.98
N GLN A 239 0.76 13.05 10.85
CA GLN A 239 0.75 13.38 12.28
C GLN A 239 1.26 12.23 13.16
N ASP A 240 1.09 10.97 12.75
CA ASP A 240 1.41 9.81 13.58
C ASP A 240 2.70 9.10 13.15
N LYS A 241 3.81 9.46 13.80
CA LYS A 241 5.12 8.82 13.61
C LYS A 241 5.15 7.35 14.06
N GLU A 242 4.31 6.96 15.01
CA GLU A 242 4.25 5.60 15.50
C GLU A 242 3.62 4.68 14.45
N SER A 243 2.52 5.12 13.81
CA SER A 243 1.91 4.40 12.68
C SER A 243 2.91 4.16 11.54
N VAL A 244 3.67 5.19 11.16
CA VAL A 244 4.73 5.10 10.13
C VAL A 244 5.82 4.12 10.57
N GLY A 245 6.27 4.19 11.83
CA GLY A 245 7.28 3.28 12.37
C GLY A 245 6.83 1.82 12.38
N ASN A 246 5.58 1.55 12.76
CA ASN A 246 5.00 0.22 12.75
C ASN A 246 4.84 -0.33 11.33
N LEU A 247 4.42 0.50 10.39
CA LEU A 247 4.36 0.13 8.97
C LEU A 247 5.76 -0.19 8.41
N VAL A 248 6.78 0.60 8.73
CA VAL A 248 8.17 0.32 8.30
C VAL A 248 8.65 -1.03 8.84
N LYS A 249 8.38 -1.37 10.10
CA LYS A 249 8.73 -2.68 10.67
C LYS A 249 8.06 -3.82 9.90
N LEU A 250 6.79 -3.66 9.53
CA LEU A 250 6.04 -4.66 8.77
C LEU A 250 6.62 -4.83 7.36
N ILE A 251 6.93 -3.72 6.68
CA ILE A 251 7.57 -3.71 5.35
C ILE A 251 8.95 -4.37 5.42
N ASP A 252 9.77 -4.02 6.40
CA ASP A 252 11.12 -4.58 6.57
C ASP A 252 11.10 -6.07 6.88
N ARG A 253 10.08 -6.55 7.60
CA ARG A 253 9.86 -7.97 7.81
C ARG A 253 9.43 -8.67 6.53
N SER A 254 8.57 -8.03 5.73
CA SER A 254 8.03 -8.54 4.47
C SER A 254 9.10 -8.67 3.37
N ASN A 255 9.92 -7.64 3.16
CA ASN A 255 11.02 -7.69 2.18
C ASN A 255 12.29 -8.36 2.72
N GLY A 256 12.36 -8.59 4.04
CA GLY A 256 13.50 -9.21 4.72
C GLY A 256 14.65 -8.26 5.04
N TYR A 257 14.46 -6.94 4.94
CA TYR A 257 15.42 -5.92 5.33
C TYR A 257 15.87 -6.09 6.80
N ILE A 258 14.96 -6.52 7.68
CA ILE A 258 15.28 -6.76 9.09
C ILE A 258 16.39 -7.81 9.29
N PHE A 259 16.59 -8.70 8.32
CA PHE A 259 17.62 -9.74 8.37
C PHE A 259 18.94 -9.30 7.72
N ALA A 260 19.00 -8.13 7.08
CA ALA A 260 20.16 -7.68 6.31
C ALA A 260 21.40 -7.36 7.18
N GLY A 261 21.24 -7.30 8.50
CA GLY A 261 22.33 -7.09 9.47
C GLY A 261 22.42 -8.14 10.59
N ILE A 262 21.64 -9.22 10.53
CA ILE A 262 21.66 -10.28 11.53
C ILE A 262 22.64 -11.36 11.08
N ASP A 263 23.76 -11.49 11.78
CA ASP A 263 24.60 -12.68 11.67
C ASP A 263 23.76 -13.91 12.01
N ALA A 264 23.80 -14.93 11.16
CA ALA A 264 22.83 -16.02 11.08
C ALA A 264 22.67 -16.87 12.36
N SER A 265 22.13 -16.31 13.44
CA SER A 265 21.83 -17.01 14.68
C SER A 265 20.32 -17.27 14.75
N ALA A 266 19.96 -18.55 14.88
CA ALA A 266 18.57 -19.01 14.90
C ALA A 266 17.70 -18.35 15.99
N VAL A 267 18.33 -17.82 17.05
CA VAL A 267 17.66 -17.17 18.17
C VAL A 267 17.12 -15.77 17.78
N GLU A 268 17.85 -15.01 16.97
CA GLU A 268 17.35 -13.70 16.50
C GLU A 268 16.25 -13.84 15.46
N PHE A 269 16.35 -14.83 14.58
CA PHE A 269 15.27 -15.17 13.63
C PHE A 269 13.95 -15.51 14.35
N SER A 270 14.02 -16.23 15.48
CA SER A 270 12.84 -16.61 16.26
C SER A 270 12.13 -15.41 16.88
N LYS A 271 12.87 -14.40 17.36
CA LYS A 271 12.28 -13.18 17.94
C LYS A 271 11.52 -12.32 16.92
N ILE A 272 11.96 -12.31 15.67
CA ILE A 272 11.32 -11.57 14.58
C ILE A 272 10.11 -12.32 14.01
N ALA A 273 10.15 -13.65 14.00
CA ALA A 273 9.07 -14.49 13.49
C ALA A 273 7.82 -14.49 14.37
N VAL A 274 7.95 -14.24 15.67
CA VAL A 274 6.81 -14.12 16.58
C VAL A 274 6.07 -12.82 16.27
N ARG A 275 4.81 -12.91 15.82
CA ARG A 275 3.87 -11.78 15.83
C ARG A 275 3.78 -11.33 17.28
N GLN A 276 4.09 -10.07 17.61
CA GLN A 276 3.75 -9.54 18.92
C GLN A 276 2.23 -9.62 19.03
N VAL A 277 1.77 -10.61 19.79
CA VAL A 277 0.40 -10.66 20.27
C VAL A 277 0.47 -9.83 21.54
N ASP A 278 0.05 -8.57 21.48
CA ASP A 278 -0.07 -7.72 22.67
C ASP A 278 -1.17 -8.29 23.56
N TRP A 279 -0.81 -9.32 24.35
CA TRP A 279 -1.67 -9.89 25.39
C TRP A 279 -1.78 -8.96 26.60
N ASP A 280 -0.93 -7.93 26.70
CA ASP A 280 -0.83 -7.07 27.87
C ASP A 280 -1.79 -5.87 27.87
N TYR A 281 -2.49 -5.59 26.76
CA TYR A 281 -3.46 -4.47 26.72
C TYR A 281 -4.72 -4.75 27.58
N TYR A 282 -5.08 -6.01 27.82
CA TYR A 282 -6.30 -6.38 28.55
C TYR A 282 -6.13 -6.55 30.07
N ARG A 283 -4.96 -6.27 30.66
CA ARG A 283 -4.72 -6.48 32.11
C ARG A 283 -4.74 -5.24 33.00
N SER A 284 -5.05 -4.05 32.51
CA SER A 284 -5.17 -2.85 33.35
C SER A 284 -6.57 -2.24 33.35
N CYS A 285 -7.60 -3.05 33.58
CA CYS A 285 -8.89 -2.59 34.11
C CYS A 285 -9.20 -3.31 35.43
N SER A 286 -8.29 -3.20 36.40
CA SER A 286 -8.55 -3.49 37.81
C SER A 286 -7.79 -2.48 38.68
N GLY A 287 -8.22 -1.22 38.60
CA GLY A 287 -7.79 -0.13 39.45
C GLY A 287 -9.01 0.65 39.91
N ALA A 288 -9.99 -0.04 40.49
CA ALA A 288 -11.07 0.62 41.20
C ALA A 288 -10.47 1.38 42.38
N ARG A 289 -10.54 2.70 42.27
CA ARG A 289 -10.27 3.73 43.27
C ARG A 289 -10.58 3.24 44.69
N GLU A 290 -9.55 3.07 45.51
CA GLU A 290 -9.69 3.21 46.96
C GLU A 290 -9.86 4.71 47.25
N VAL A 291 -11.05 5.03 47.77
CA VAL A 291 -11.44 6.34 48.27
C VAL A 291 -10.82 6.49 49.65
N HIS A 292 -9.91 7.45 49.81
CA HIS A 292 -9.53 7.97 51.12
C HIS A 292 -10.58 9.02 51.55
N GLU A 293 -11.43 8.64 52.50
CA GLU A 293 -12.07 9.55 53.46
C GLU A 293 -12.11 8.85 54.82
N GLY A 294 -11.57 9.51 55.85
CA GLY A 294 -11.52 9.03 57.24
C GLY A 294 -10.18 9.24 57.92
#